data_AF-A0A7D5N3U0-F1
#
_entry.id   AF-A0A7D5N3U0-F1
#
_cell.length_a   1.000
_cell.length_b   1.000
_cell.length_c   1.000
_cell.angle_alpha   90.00
_cell.angle_beta   90.00
_cell.angle_gamma   90.00
#
_symmetry.space_group_name_H-M   'P 1'
#
loop_
_entity.id
_entity.type
_entity.pdbx_description
1 polymer ?
#
loop_
_entity_poly.entity_id
_entity_poly.type
_entity_poly.pdbx_seq_one_letter_code
_entity_poly.pdbx_strand_id
1 'polypeptide(L)' 'MKSVLITRKSPGIYTVKWSLSMKGITRLFSSDVHTLQEGNALKFYTTFTLNRNDWNIGGSSFTMGDYVTITLNTTVQK' A
#
# COMPACT_ATOMS: atom_id res chain seq x y z
N MET A 1 7.15 -1.82 4.87
CA MET A 1 6.11 -0.77 4.91
C MET A 1 5.59 -0.66 6.33
N LYS A 2 5.38 0.55 6.85
CA LYS A 2 4.82 0.77 8.19
C LYS A 2 3.68 1.79 8.11
N SER A 3 2.58 1.56 8.81
CA SER A 3 1.52 2.56 8.94
C SER A 3 1.98 3.68 9.87
N VAL A 4 1.68 4.92 9.50
CA VAL A 4 2.00 6.14 10.28
C VAL A 4 0.73 6.75 10.84
N LEU A 5 -0.34 6.74 10.05
CA LEU A 5 -1.65 7.25 10.45
C LEU A 5 -2.73 6.41 9.79
N ILE A 6 -3.80 6.13 10.53
CA ILE A 6 -4.99 5.44 10.02
C ILE A 6 -6.19 6.33 10.33
N THR A 7 -6.93 6.72 9.31
CA THR A 7 -8.18 7.47 9.44
C THR A 7 -9.33 6.70 8.83
N ARG A 8 -10.46 6.65 9.52
CA ARG A 8 -11.66 6.03 8.98
C ARG A 8 -12.23 6.95 7.89
N LYS A 9 -12.41 6.41 6.68
CA LYS A 9 -13.02 7.13 5.55
C LYS A 9 -14.53 6.88 5.51
N SER A 10 -14.93 5.61 5.62
CA SER A 10 -16.33 5.17 5.64
C SER A 10 -16.44 3.79 6.31
N PRO A 11 -17.64 3.21 6.53
CA PRO A 11 -17.75 1.82 6.97
C PRO A 11 -17.00 0.88 6.04
N GLY A 12 -16.09 0.09 6.60
CA GLY A 12 -15.29 -0.87 5.83
C GLY A 12 -14.10 -0.28 5.07
N ILE A 13 -13.85 1.03 5.10
CA ILE A 13 -12.76 1.68 4.35
C ILE A 13 -11.97 2.64 5.25
N TYR A 14 -10.65 2.47 5.23
CA TYR A 14 -9.70 3.26 6.02
C TYR A 14 -8.66 3.88 5.10
N THR A 15 -8.45 5.19 5.19
CA THR A 15 -7.30 5.82 4.55
C THR A 15 -6.09 5.60 5.45
N VAL A 16 -5.08 4.92 4.94
CA VAL A 16 -3.85 4.62 5.67
C VAL A 16 -2.70 5.39 5.03
N LYS A 17 -2.00 6.18 5.85
CA LYS A 17 -0.75 6.82 5.49
C LYS A 17 0.40 5.87 5.81
N TRP A 18 1.17 5.52 4.81
CA TRP A 18 2.27 4.57 4.89
C TRP A 18 3.61 5.28 4.82
N SER A 19 4.59 4.73 5.55
CA SER A 19 6.01 4.97 5.34
C SER A 19 6.62 3.76 4.63
N LEU A 20 7.16 4.00 3.44
CA LEU A 20 7.82 2.99 2.63
C LEU A 20 9.26 3.39 2.34
N SER A 21 10.16 2.60 2.90
CA SER A 21 11.60 2.69 2.66
C SER A 21 12.00 1.63 1.64
N MET A 22 12.62 2.05 0.54
CA MET A 22 13.24 1.16 -0.45
C MET A 22 14.61 1.73 -0.81
N LYS A 23 15.64 0.87 -0.80
CA LYS A 23 17.03 1.26 -1.09
C LYS A 23 17.50 2.50 -0.29
N GLY A 24 17.16 2.56 1.00
CA GLY A 24 17.53 3.68 1.89
C GLY A 24 16.73 4.97 1.69
N ILE A 25 15.92 5.09 0.63
CA ILE A 25 15.04 6.25 0.41
C ILE A 25 13.69 5.96 1.06
N THR A 26 13.20 6.88 1.88
CA THR A 26 11.89 6.77 2.54
C THR A 26 10.92 7.77 1.94
N ARG A 27 9.75 7.30 1.53
CA ARG A 27 8.64 8.13 1.05
C ARG A 27 7.36 7.81 1.81
N LEU A 28 6.51 8.82 1.90
CA LEU A 28 5.18 8.71 2.45
C LEU A 28 4.17 8.67 1.30
N PHE A 29 3.20 7.77 1.39
CA PHE A 29 2.05 7.75 0.48
C PHE A 29 0.80 7.33 1.25
N SER A 30 -0.38 7.58 0.66
CA SER A 30 -1.65 7.17 1.24
C SER A 30 -2.33 6.15 0.33
N SER A 31 -3.01 5.17 0.91
CA SER A 31 -3.92 4.28 0.18
C SER A 31 -5.20 4.06 0.97
N ASP A 32 -6.27 3.72 0.26
CA ASP A 32 -7.51 3.26 0.87
C ASP A 32 -7.42 1.73 1.08
N VAL A 33 -7.54 1.30 2.33
CA VAL A 33 -7.59 -0.08 2.74
C VAL A 33 -9.03 -0.46 3.01
N HIS A 34 -9.49 -1.47 2.30
CA HIS A 34 -10.81 -2.05 2.47
C HIS A 34 -10.74 -3.21 3.44
N THR A 35 -11.82 -3.36 4.21
CA THR A 35 -11.99 -4.41 5.20
C THR A 35 -13.28 -5.18 4.94
N LEU A 36 -13.21 -6.50 5.02
CA LEU A 36 -14.35 -7.39 4.86
C LEU A 36 -14.34 -8.43 5.98
N GLN A 37 -15.41 -8.47 6.76
CA GLN A 37 -15.61 -9.50 7.77
C GLN A 37 -16.21 -10.73 7.12
N GLU A 38 -15.57 -11.89 7.29
CA GLU A 38 -16.08 -13.18 6.84
C GLU A 38 -15.99 -14.19 7.99
N GLY A 39 -17.11 -14.42 8.68
CA GLY A 39 -17.13 -15.28 9.87
C GLY A 39 -16.18 -14.75 10.96
N ASN A 40 -15.20 -15.57 11.35
CA ASN A 40 -14.15 -15.20 12.32
C ASN A 40 -12.89 -14.56 11.69
N ALA A 41 -12.90 -14.34 10.38
CA ALA A 41 -11.79 -13.74 9.66
C ALA A 41 -12.08 -12.28 9.29
N LEU A 42 -11.07 -11.43 9.41
CA LEU A 42 -11.07 -10.08 8.90
C LEU A 42 -10.10 -9.98 7.73
N LYS A 43 -10.64 -9.77 6.53
CA LYS A 43 -9.85 -9.56 5.32
C LYS A 43 -9.52 -8.09 5.16
N PHE A 44 -8.30 -7.82 4.72
CA PHE A 44 -7.83 -6.49 4.34
C PHE A 44 -7.30 -6.54 2.91
N TYR A 45 -7.70 -5.57 2.10
CA TYR A 45 -7.20 -5.45 0.74
C TYR A 45 -7.01 -4.01 0.32
N THR A 46 -5.97 -3.76 -0.46
CA THR A 46 -5.69 -2.44 -1.05
C THR A 46 -4.88 -2.62 -2.33
N THR A 47 -5.18 -1.80 -3.32
CA THR A 47 -4.42 -1.71 -4.56
C THR A 47 -4.03 -0.26 -4.75
N PHE A 48 -2.75 -0.02 -5.02
CA PHE A 48 -2.24 1.32 -5.26
C PHE A 48 -1.07 1.26 -6.24
N THR A 49 -0.83 2.38 -6.92
CA THR A 49 0.25 2.53 -7.87
C THR A 49 1.32 3.45 -7.29
N LEU A 50 2.58 3.09 -7.47
CA LEU A 50 3.73 3.90 -7.10
C LEU A 50 4.60 4.16 -8.34
N ASN A 51 5.30 5.28 -8.37
CA ASN A 51 6.36 5.51 -9.35
C ASN A 51 7.70 5.00 -8.78
N ARG A 52 8.31 3.99 -9.42
CA ARG A 52 9.58 3.39 -8.96
C ARG A 52 10.73 4.39 -8.92
N ASN A 53 10.64 5.46 -9.72
CA ASN A 53 11.67 6.50 -9.80
C ASN A 53 11.73 7.34 -8.52
N ASP A 54 10.66 7.40 -7.72
CA ASP A 54 10.66 8.12 -6.43
C ASP A 54 11.66 7.54 -5.41
N TRP A 55 12.10 6.29 -5.64
CA TRP A 55 13.10 5.55 -4.88
C TRP A 55 14.37 5.23 -5.69
N ASN A 56 14.56 5.84 -6.86
CA ASN A 56 15.74 5.61 -7.72
C ASN A 56 16.00 4.11 -8.01
N ILE A 57 14.93 3.35 -8.22
CA ILE A 57 14.99 1.92 -8.53
C ILE A 57 15.05 1.75 -10.04
N GLY A 58 16.11 1.09 -10.54
CA GLY A 58 16.23 0.70 -11.94
C GLY A 58 16.70 1.78 -12.94
N GLY A 59 16.80 3.05 -12.53
CA GLY A 59 17.26 4.15 -13.39
C GLY A 59 16.36 4.41 -14.59
N SER A 60 16.87 5.11 -15.61
CA SER A 60 16.18 5.31 -16.90
C SER A 60 16.29 4.04 -17.75
N SER A 61 15.36 3.10 -17.54
CA SER A 61 15.28 1.85 -18.30
C SER A 61 14.11 1.91 -19.26
N PHE A 62 14.36 1.68 -20.55
CA PHE A 62 13.31 1.56 -21.57
C PHE A 62 12.49 0.27 -21.40
N THR A 63 13.11 -0.79 -20.85
CA THR A 63 12.49 -2.11 -20.72
C THR A 63 11.64 -2.28 -19.46
N MET A 64 11.64 -1.31 -18.54
CA MET A 64 10.90 -1.39 -17.28
C MET A 64 10.02 -0.15 -17.08
N GLY A 65 8.71 -0.38 -16.96
CA GLY A 65 7.74 0.68 -16.70
C GLY A 65 8.00 1.42 -15.39
N ASP A 66 7.67 2.72 -15.37
CA ASP A 66 7.89 3.58 -14.20
C ASP A 66 6.85 3.33 -13.10
N TYR A 67 5.61 3.05 -13.49
CA TYR A 67 4.51 2.84 -12.57
C TYR A 67 4.36 1.36 -12.22
N VAL A 68 4.37 1.07 -10.92
CA VAL A 68 4.20 -0.28 -10.38
C VAL A 68 2.91 -0.33 -9.58
N THR A 69 2.01 -1.20 -9.99
CA THR A 69 0.78 -1.50 -9.24
C THR A 69 1.06 -2.58 -8.21
N ILE A 70 0.75 -2.27 -6.95
CA ILE A 70 0.94 -3.17 -5.83
C ILE A 70 -0.45 -3.52 -5.28
N THR A 71 -0.71 -4.82 -5.20
CA THR A 71 -1.92 -5.36 -4.58
C THR A 71 -1.53 -6.04 -3.28
N LEU A 72 -2.07 -5.57 -2.17
CA LEU A 72 -1.93 -6.21 -0.86
C LEU A 72 -3.24 -6.87 -0.49
N ASN A 73 -3.16 -8.15 -0.13
CA ASN A 73 -4.27 -8.93 0.41
C ASN A 73 -3.78 -9.66 1.65
N THR A 74 -4.50 -9.53 2.76
CA THR A 74 -4.21 -10.29 3.97
C THR A 74 -5.50 -10.65 4.70
N THR A 75 -5.45 -11.70 5.49
CA THR A 75 -6.56 -12.18 6.30
C THR A 75 -6.04 -12.39 7.71
N VAL A 76 -6.70 -11.78 8.68
CA VAL A 76 -6.41 -11.97 10.11
C VAL A 76 -7.52 -12.82 10.68
N GLN A 77 -7.15 -13.95 11.28
CA GLN A 77 -8.07 -14.79 12.04
C GLN A 77 -7.92 -14.46 13.52
N LYS A 78 -9.04 -14.50 14.25
CA LYS A 78 -9.06 -14.30 15.69
C LYS A 78 -8.57 -15.54 16.43
#